data_AF-N9E3B5-F1
#
_entry.id   AF-N9E3B5-F1
#
_cell.length_a   1.000
_cell.length_b   1.000
_cell.length_c   1.000
_cell.angle_alpha   90.00
_cell.angle_beta   90.00
_cell.angle_gamma   90.00
#
_symmetry.space_group_name_H-M   'P 1'
#
loop_
_entity.id
_entity.type
_entity.pdbx_description
1 polymer ?
#
loop_
_entity_poly.entity_id
_entity_poly.type
_entity_poly.pdbx_seq_one_letter_code
_entity_poly.pdbx_strand_id
1 'polypeptide(L)'
;MTIQIRGYIATSADGYIATLDGSVEFLTPFQSIDCGYDDFIKEIDIILMGRKAYEVICSFGTEWPYPNQKGFIVSSNPPFNIM
;
A
#
# COMPACT_ATOMS: atom_id res chain seq x y z
N MET A 1 -19.38 6.33 17.78
CA MET A 1 -18.50 5.92 16.67
C MET A 1 -17.08 6.23 17.09
N THR A 2 -16.18 5.26 16.99
CA THR A 2 -14.77 5.40 17.39
C THR A 2 -13.92 5.28 16.15
N ILE A 3 -13.02 6.23 15.93
CA ILE A 3 -12.03 6.15 14.86
C ILE A 3 -10.97 5.14 15.30
N GLN A 4 -10.64 4.18 14.43
CA GLN A 4 -9.58 3.22 14.64
C GLN A 4 -8.54 3.33 13.52
N ILE A 5 -7.27 3.22 13.89
CA ILE A 5 -6.15 3.17 12.94
C ILE A 5 -5.64 1.74 12.91
N ARG A 6 -5.61 1.13 11.72
CA ARG A 6 -5.16 -0.24 11.50
C ARG A 6 -4.05 -0.24 10.46
N GLY A 7 -3.06 -1.11 10.66
CA GLY A 7 -1.96 -1.30 9.73
C GLY A 7 -1.91 -2.76 9.26
N TYR A 8 -1.63 -2.96 7.98
CA TYR A 8 -1.39 -4.26 7.38
C TYR A 8 -0.17 -4.11 6.46
N ILE A 9 0.88 -4.88 6.70
CA ILE A 9 2.16 -4.72 5.99
C ILE A 9 2.92 -6.05 5.90
N ALA A 10 3.54 -6.29 4.75
CA ALA A 10 4.49 -7.38 4.55
C ALA A 10 5.93 -6.88 4.82
N THR A 11 6.77 -7.75 5.36
CA THR A 11 8.15 -7.42 5.71
C THR A 11 9.06 -8.63 5.56
N SER A 12 10.36 -8.38 5.35
CA SER A 12 11.40 -9.39 5.53
C SER A 12 11.50 -9.81 7.00
N ALA A 13 12.18 -10.93 7.27
CA ALA A 13 12.32 -11.46 8.63
C ALA A 13 13.05 -10.50 9.59
N ASP A 14 13.89 -9.62 9.04
CA ASP A 14 14.64 -8.57 9.75
C ASP A 14 13.93 -7.20 9.77
N GLY A 15 12.69 -7.11 9.29
CA GLY A 15 11.82 -5.94 9.51
C GLY A 15 11.85 -4.87 8.41
N TYR A 16 12.43 -5.15 7.25
CA TYR A 16 12.43 -4.23 6.10
C TYR A 16 11.23 -4.47 5.18
N ILE A 17 10.76 -3.42 4.51
CA ILE A 17 9.57 -3.47 3.63
C ILE A 17 9.91 -3.25 2.15
N ALA A 18 11.15 -2.85 1.87
CA ALA A 18 11.70 -2.63 0.54
C ALA A 18 13.23 -2.78 0.61
N THR A 19 13.84 -3.11 -0.52
CA THR A 19 15.29 -3.10 -0.70
C THR A 19 15.83 -1.67 -0.80
N LEU A 20 17.16 -1.50 -0.81
CA LEU A 20 17.81 -0.17 -0.85
C LEU A 20 17.47 0.65 -2.11
N ASP A 21 17.19 -0.03 -3.22
CA ASP A 21 16.72 0.56 -4.47
C ASP A 21 15.19 0.76 -4.52
N GLY A 22 14.47 0.40 -3.45
CA GLY A 22 13.02 0.56 -3.34
C GLY A 22 12.20 -0.59 -3.92
N SER A 23 12.83 -1.68 -4.36
CA SER A 23 12.13 -2.85 -4.88
C SER A 23 11.40 -3.64 -3.79
N VAL A 24 10.29 -4.27 -4.18
CA VAL A 24 9.51 -5.21 -3.37
C VAL A 24 9.48 -6.61 -3.98
N GLU A 25 10.32 -6.87 -5.00
CA GLU A 25 10.33 -8.14 -5.75
C GLU A 25 10.62 -9.37 -4.87
N PHE A 26 11.27 -9.19 -3.72
CA PHE A 26 11.49 -10.27 -2.76
C PHE A 26 10.17 -10.86 -2.21
N LEU A 27 9.03 -10.16 -2.38
CA LEU A 27 7.70 -10.66 -2.04
C LEU A 27 7.07 -11.53 -3.16
N THR A 28 7.60 -11.50 -4.38
CA THR A 28 7.04 -12.22 -5.56
C THR A 28 6.81 -13.71 -5.30
N PRO A 29 7.73 -14.45 -4.66
CA PRO A 29 7.52 -15.88 -4.39
C PRO A 29 6.34 -16.19 -3.46
N PHE A 30 5.81 -15.19 -2.75
CA PHE A 30 4.78 -15.35 -1.72
C PHE A 30 3.41 -14.83 -2.15
N GLN A 31 3.25 -14.39 -3.41
CA GLN A 31 2.01 -13.78 -3.92
C GLN A 31 0.79 -14.72 -3.85
N SER A 32 1.01 -16.04 -3.89
CA SER A 32 -0.07 -17.03 -3.81
C SER A 32 -0.48 -17.38 -2.36
N ILE A 33 0.20 -16.84 -1.35
CA ILE A 33 -0.10 -17.12 0.04
C ILE A 33 -1.21 -16.18 0.51
N ASP A 34 -2.34 -16.75 0.91
CA ASP A 34 -3.39 -15.99 1.56
C ASP A 34 -2.98 -15.62 2.99
N CYS A 35 -2.83 -14.32 3.22
CA CYS A 35 -2.52 -13.73 4.51
C CYS A 35 -3.72 -12.97 5.12
N GLY A 36 -4.92 -13.11 4.54
CA GLY A 36 -6.15 -12.47 5.00
C GLY A 36 -6.31 -11.02 4.54
N TYR A 37 -5.57 -10.59 3.51
CA TYR A 37 -5.64 -9.20 3.03
C TYR A 37 -7.01 -8.83 2.48
N ASP A 38 -7.64 -9.74 1.73
CA ASP A 38 -8.93 -9.49 1.10
C ASP A 38 -10.05 -9.30 2.13
N ASP A 39 -9.97 -9.96 3.28
CA ASP A 39 -10.92 -9.74 4.38
C ASP A 39 -10.58 -8.47 5.17
N PHE A 40 -9.28 -8.21 5.39
CA PHE A 40 -8.83 -6.98 6.04
C PHE A 40 -9.33 -5.72 5.32
N ILE A 41 -9.15 -5.63 4.00
CA ILE A 41 -9.44 -4.42 3.23
C ILE A 41 -10.95 -4.10 3.14
N LYS A 42 -11.82 -5.11 3.29
CA LYS A 42 -13.29 -4.93 3.35
C LYS A 42 -13.74 -4.15 4.58
N GLU A 43 -12.95 -4.17 5.64
CA GLU A 43 -13.25 -3.48 6.90
C GLU A 43 -12.65 -2.07 6.96
N ILE A 44 -11.96 -1.61 5.91
CA ILE A 44 -11.28 -0.32 5.86
C ILE A 44 -12.08 0.66 5.01
N ASP A 45 -12.47 1.79 5.60
CA ASP A 45 -13.17 2.88 4.89
C ASP A 45 -12.19 3.79 4.11
N ILE A 46 -11.01 4.05 4.70
CA ILE A 46 -10.06 5.05 4.25
C ILE A 46 -8.65 4.46 4.19
N ILE A 47 -7.98 4.66 3.06
CA ILE A 47 -6.59 4.27 2.88
C ILE A 47 -5.72 5.52 2.97
N LEU A 48 -4.75 5.48 3.87
CA LEU A 48 -3.75 6.51 4.04
C LEU A 48 -2.38 5.90 3.75
N MET A 49 -1.63 6.48 2.80
CA MET A 49 -0.28 6.02 2.50
C MET A 49 0.66 7.17 2.15
N GLY A 50 1.97 6.93 2.26
CA GLY A 50 2.97 7.88 1.80
C GLY A 50 3.16 7.84 0.27
N ARG A 51 3.67 8.93 -0.30
CA ARG A 51 3.93 9.04 -1.76
C ARG A 51 4.75 7.89 -2.35
N LYS A 52 5.82 7.46 -1.68
CA LYS A 52 6.69 6.39 -2.20
C LYS A 52 5.94 5.07 -2.40
N ALA A 53 5.06 4.71 -1.45
CA ALA A 53 4.23 3.51 -1.58
C ALA A 53 3.23 3.64 -2.73
N TYR A 54 2.66 4.83 -2.91
CA TYR A 54 1.79 5.14 -4.05
C TYR A 54 2.51 4.99 -5.39
N GLU A 55 3.71 5.56 -5.53
CA GLU A 55 4.52 5.46 -6.76
C GLU A 55 4.86 4.00 -7.10
N VAL A 56 5.14 3.16 -6.10
CA VAL A 56 5.34 1.71 -6.29
C VAL A 56 4.06 1.02 -6.78
N ILE A 57 2.89 1.35 -6.21
CA ILE A 57 1.61 0.78 -6.69
C ILE A 57 1.35 1.18 -8.14
N CYS A 58 1.59 2.44 -8.50
CA CYS A 58 1.43 2.91 -9.87
C CYS A 58 2.39 2.25 -10.86
N SER A 59 3.60 1.87 -10.43
CA SER A 59 4.59 1.25 -11.32
C SER A 59 4.22 -0.17 -11.74
N PHE A 60 3.30 -0.83 -11.02
CA PHE A 60 2.79 -2.15 -11.41
C PHE A 60 1.94 -2.13 -12.69
N GLY A 61 1.55 -0.95 -13.18
CA GLY A 61 0.81 -0.80 -14.43
C GLY A 61 -0.64 -1.32 -14.36
N THR A 62 -1.15 -1.57 -13.16
CA THR A 62 -2.54 -1.98 -12.91
C THR A 62 -3.41 -0.78 -12.60
N GLU A 63 -4.73 -0.96 -12.71
CA GLU A 63 -5.67 -0.01 -12.14
C GLU A 63 -5.46 0.14 -10.62
N TRP A 64 -5.96 1.25 -10.08
CA TRP A 64 -5.89 1.52 -8.65
C TRP A 64 -6.53 0.37 -7.86
N PRO A 65 -5.79 -0.31 -6.96
CA PRO A 65 -6.25 -1.57 -6.35
C PRO A 65 -7.37 -1.38 -5.32
N TYR A 66 -7.72 -0.14 -4.97
CA TYR A 66 -8.69 0.17 -3.92
C TYR A 66 -9.88 0.98 -4.43
N PRO A 67 -10.71 0.40 -5.33
CA PRO A 67 -11.82 1.12 -5.95
C PRO A 67 -12.95 1.46 -4.97
N ASN A 68 -13.04 0.76 -3.84
CA ASN A 68 -14.12 0.91 -2.86
C ASN A 68 -13.74 1.81 -1.67
N GLN A 69 -12.45 2.13 -1.52
CA GLN A 69 -11.92 2.89 -0.38
C GLN A 69 -11.59 4.33 -0.78
N LYS A 70 -11.72 5.25 0.16
CA LYS A 70 -11.24 6.62 -0.04
C LYS A 70 -9.73 6.69 0.17
N GLY A 71 -8.98 6.99 -0.89
CA GLY A 71 -7.51 7.11 -0.84
C GLY A 71 -7.01 8.52 -0.51
N PHE A 72 -6.03 8.62 0.38
CA PHE A 72 -5.28 9.85 0.65
C PHE A 72 -3.77 9.57 0.61
N ILE A 73 -3.05 10.40 -0.16
CA ILE A 73 -1.59 10.31 -0.27
C ILE A 73 -0.95 11.42 0.55
N VAL A 74 -0.17 11.05 1.57
CA VAL A 74 0.55 11.99 2.42
C VAL A 74 1.87 12.36 1.76
N SER A 75 2.08 13.67 1.64
CA SER A 75 3.15 14.28 0.86
C SER A 75 3.59 15.59 1.49
N SER A 76 4.90 15.79 1.67
CA SER A 76 5.48 17.09 2.06
C SER A 76 5.90 17.95 0.86
N ASN A 77 5.99 17.35 -0.34
CA ASN A 77 6.10 18.12 -1.59
C ASN A 77 4.67 18.37 -2.11
N PRO A 78 4.32 19.62 -2.48
CA PRO A 78 3.05 19.92 -3.11
C PRO A 78 2.89 19.11 -4.41
N PRO A 79 1.65 18.77 -4.81
CA PRO A 79 1.41 17.87 -5.93
C PRO A 79 1.98 18.43 -7.24
N PHE A 80 2.70 17.59 -7.98
CA PHE A 80 2.69 17.69 -9.44
C PHE A 80 1.24 17.54 -9.89
N ASN A 81 0.78 18.43 -10.78
CA ASN A 81 -0.54 18.32 -11.42
C ASN A 81 -0.78 16.89 -11.90
N ILE A 82 -1.74 16.21 -11.26
CA ILE A 82 -2.35 15.00 -11.79
C ILE A 82 -3.55 15.48 -12.60
N MET A 83 -3.42 15.35 -13.93
CA MET A 83 -4.53 15.48 -14.90
C MET A 83 -5.50 14.31 -14.74
#